data_AF-A0A2V5VKG9-F1
#
_entry.id   AF-A0A2V5VKG9-F1
#
_cell.length_a   1.000
_cell.length_b   1.000
_cell.length_c   1.000
_cell.angle_alpha   90.00
_cell.angle_beta   90.00
_cell.angle_gamma   90.00
#
_symmetry.space_group_name_H-M   'P 1'
#
loop_
_entity.id
_entity.type
_entity.pdbx_description
1 polymer ?
#
loop_
_entity_poly.entity_id
_entity_poly.type
_entity_poly.pdbx_seq_one_letter_code
_entity_poly.pdbx_strand_id
1 'polypeptide(L)'
;MKNSGRDLGRLFPGTEFRISPPRAVIGLEAEFNLLIDGKNRRPEKVFGDPSRLVRRRMIPRTGKSFQLPAGGAIYFDTGVIEVATPIVELEPGCCQRATRLLWEQIRYLRAELDHWGKRRGCQCRLQGFSSHYNFSFPDARKSKSRTETKLAFLLAHILPIPVVLLAANRQSSAVGVRPRKTRLEVTVDFTPDPALTLATCAFVVGAVETVLHWEDFGLRQLNRNGIPRITPFRLRKHSSRRGWRVTGDSLDQNPFAADINAPLWKLRDGRVLSLRAITAESLRPFRRRIRQISDLATLQHIAAVFDGDARSLLDFSKRPEAYDDVGHVIDWGRRRMRRWSRSRYEKVIHRVIAREPMRIGQKRYRVERMNGWYQVDFREVGTRRHRTFNLDELVRLSVSKELRPAAARKRRPAKKKRV
;
A
#
# COMPACT_ATOMS: atom_id res chain seq x y z
N MET A 1 -10.88 28.70 10.76
CA MET A 1 -12.29 28.76 11.22
C MET A 1 -12.52 27.68 12.26
N LYS A 2 -13.17 28.07 13.36
CA LYS A 2 -13.31 27.32 14.63
C LYS A 2 -14.02 25.97 14.45
N ASN A 3 -13.43 24.92 15.01
CA ASN A 3 -14.07 23.62 15.22
C ASN A 3 -15.16 23.76 16.28
N SER A 4 -16.43 23.76 15.87
CA SER A 4 -17.54 23.48 16.77
C SER A 4 -17.85 21.99 16.69
N GLY A 5 -17.49 21.27 17.77
CA GLY A 5 -17.86 19.88 17.97
C GLY A 5 -19.39 19.73 17.91
N ARG A 6 -19.85 18.77 17.11
CA ARG A 6 -21.24 18.31 17.13
C ARG A 6 -21.25 16.85 17.57
N ASP A 7 -22.13 16.59 18.52
CA ASP A 7 -22.33 15.35 19.26
C ASP A 7 -22.11 14.05 18.48
N LEU A 8 -21.05 13.34 18.85
CA LEU A 8 -20.78 11.97 18.45
C LEU A 8 -21.63 11.04 19.33
N GLY A 9 -22.83 10.71 18.84
CA GLY A 9 -23.76 9.78 19.50
C GLY A 9 -23.09 8.45 19.84
N ARG A 10 -22.95 8.20 21.15
CA ARG A 10 -22.49 6.95 21.77
C ARG A 10 -23.44 5.81 21.41
N LEU A 11 -22.90 4.71 20.90
CA LEU A 11 -23.57 3.39 21.00
C LEU A 11 -22.85 2.45 21.98
N PHE A 12 -21.66 2.83 22.46
CA PHE A 12 -20.89 2.11 23.47
C PHE A 12 -20.20 3.14 24.39
N PRO A 13 -20.42 3.11 25.72
CA PRO A 13 -19.64 3.90 26.67
C PRO A 13 -18.17 3.47 26.59
N GLY A 14 -17.23 4.42 26.47
CA GLY A 14 -15.79 4.18 26.67
C GLY A 14 -14.88 4.08 25.44
N THR A 15 -15.36 4.27 24.21
CA THR A 15 -14.49 4.26 23.02
C THR A 15 -14.03 5.67 22.62
N GLU A 16 -12.77 6.01 22.89
CA GLU A 16 -12.10 7.17 22.27
C GLU A 16 -12.19 7.08 20.73
N PHE A 17 -12.56 8.18 20.08
CA PHE A 17 -12.73 8.23 18.63
C PHE A 17 -11.36 8.26 17.94
N ARG A 18 -10.84 7.10 17.51
CA ARG A 18 -9.50 7.00 16.90
C ARG A 18 -9.51 7.36 15.41
N ILE A 19 -8.59 8.24 15.02
CA ILE A 19 -8.36 8.66 13.62
C ILE A 19 -7.50 7.63 12.85
N SER A 20 -6.84 6.73 13.58
CA SER A 20 -6.01 5.65 13.03
C SER A 20 -6.43 4.30 13.63
N PRO A 21 -6.28 3.19 12.89
CA PRO A 21 -6.60 1.87 13.36
C PRO A 21 -5.73 1.52 14.58
N PRO A 22 -6.29 0.82 15.57
CA PRO A 22 -5.55 0.34 16.73
C PRO A 22 -4.61 -0.84 16.40
N ARG A 23 -4.63 -1.31 15.15
CA ARG A 23 -3.88 -2.47 14.64
C ARG A 23 -2.95 -2.02 13.52
N ALA A 24 -1.91 -2.81 13.27
CA ALA A 24 -1.05 -2.59 12.11
C ALA A 24 -1.81 -2.85 10.81
N VAL A 25 -1.56 -2.00 9.82
CA VAL A 25 -2.17 -2.07 8.48
C VAL A 25 -1.15 -1.68 7.43
N ILE A 26 -1.39 -2.12 6.20
CA ILE A 26 -0.57 -1.80 5.05
C ILE A 26 -1.40 -1.13 3.96
N GLY A 27 -0.75 -0.34 3.13
CA GLY A 27 -1.32 0.24 1.92
C GLY A 27 -0.22 0.46 0.87
N LEU A 28 -0.58 0.40 -0.39
CA LEU A 28 0.32 0.69 -1.50
C LEU A 28 -0.21 1.89 -2.28
N GLU A 29 0.71 2.70 -2.79
CA GLU A 29 0.40 3.84 -3.65
C GLU A 29 1.29 3.76 -4.89
N ALA A 30 0.76 4.19 -6.03
CA ALA A 30 1.52 4.31 -7.27
C ALA A 30 1.19 5.65 -7.96
N GLU A 31 2.22 6.32 -8.43
CA GLU A 31 2.15 7.59 -9.14
C GLU A 31 2.51 7.39 -10.62
N PHE A 32 1.83 8.13 -11.49
CA PHE A 32 2.00 8.05 -12.94
C PHE A 32 2.08 9.43 -13.58
N ASN A 33 3.05 9.60 -14.48
CA ASN A 33 2.99 10.67 -15.47
C ASN A 33 1.91 10.34 -16.50
N LEU A 34 1.18 11.37 -16.94
CA LEU A 34 0.20 11.25 -18.01
C LEU A 34 0.84 11.68 -19.34
N LEU A 35 0.88 10.77 -20.31
CA LEU A 35 1.26 11.08 -21.68
C LEU A 35 0.00 11.14 -22.55
N ILE A 36 -0.16 12.21 -23.34
CA ILE A 36 -1.17 12.34 -24.39
C ILE A 36 -0.46 12.62 -25.70
N ASP A 37 -0.64 11.75 -26.68
CA ASP A 37 0.04 11.78 -27.98
C ASP A 37 1.57 11.92 -27.82
N GLY A 38 2.11 11.15 -26.88
CA GLY A 38 3.55 11.13 -26.54
C GLY A 38 4.05 12.32 -25.71
N LYS A 39 3.22 13.32 -25.41
CA LYS A 39 3.62 14.51 -24.64
C LYS A 39 3.18 14.40 -23.19
N ASN A 40 4.08 14.72 -22.25
CA ASN A 40 3.74 14.80 -20.83
C ASN A 40 2.74 15.93 -20.57
N ARG A 41 1.65 15.62 -19.87
CA ARG A 41 0.57 16.53 -19.52
C ARG A 41 0.26 16.43 -18.03
N ARG A 42 -0.01 17.58 -17.42
CA ARG A 42 -0.48 17.62 -16.03
C ARG A 42 -1.97 17.21 -15.97
N PRO A 43 -2.35 16.17 -15.20
CA PRO A 43 -3.72 15.69 -15.15
C PRO A 43 -4.70 16.73 -14.60
N GLU A 44 -4.27 17.63 -13.70
CA GLU A 44 -5.11 18.72 -13.19
C GLU A 44 -5.45 19.74 -14.29
N LYS A 45 -4.59 19.87 -15.32
CA LYS A 45 -4.84 20.77 -16.46
C LYS A 45 -5.71 20.12 -17.52
N VAL A 46 -5.57 18.80 -17.71
CA VAL A 46 -6.36 18.05 -18.70
C VAL A 46 -7.77 17.78 -18.20
N PHE A 47 -7.89 17.28 -16.96
CA PHE A 47 -9.16 16.81 -16.42
C PHE A 47 -9.73 17.75 -15.36
N GLY A 48 -8.92 18.60 -14.72
CA GLY A 48 -9.33 19.36 -13.53
C GLY A 48 -9.20 18.52 -12.26
N ASP A 49 -10.07 17.52 -12.11
CA ASP A 49 -10.10 16.59 -10.99
C ASP A 49 -10.47 15.16 -11.44
N PRO A 50 -10.20 14.13 -10.61
CA PRO A 50 -10.44 12.75 -11.00
C PRO A 50 -11.88 12.40 -11.40
N SER A 51 -12.90 13.13 -10.91
CA SER A 51 -14.31 12.87 -11.20
C SER A 51 -14.69 13.18 -12.65
N ARG A 52 -13.87 13.95 -13.36
CA ARG A 52 -14.04 14.24 -14.79
C ARG A 52 -13.37 13.22 -15.70
N LEU A 53 -12.47 12.38 -15.15
CA LEU A 53 -11.87 11.24 -15.85
C LEU A 53 -12.71 9.97 -15.65
N VAL A 54 -13.09 9.68 -14.40
CA VAL A 54 -13.79 8.43 -14.04
C VAL A 54 -15.29 8.56 -14.32
N ARG A 55 -15.84 7.69 -15.18
CA ARG A 55 -17.26 7.74 -15.56
C ARG A 55 -18.23 7.42 -14.42
N ARG A 56 -17.86 6.49 -13.54
CA ARG A 56 -18.70 6.09 -12.40
C ARG A 56 -18.59 7.13 -11.29
N ARG A 57 -19.74 7.50 -10.71
CA ARG A 57 -19.77 8.47 -9.61
C ARG A 57 -18.95 8.00 -8.41
N MET A 58 -17.91 8.76 -8.07
CA MET A 58 -16.99 8.46 -6.97
C MET A 58 -17.38 9.11 -5.66
N ILE A 59 -17.03 8.48 -4.52
CA ILE A 59 -17.28 9.04 -3.18
C ILE A 59 -16.19 10.07 -2.91
N PRO A 60 -16.52 11.32 -2.56
CA PRO A 60 -15.50 12.30 -2.22
C PRO A 60 -14.72 11.82 -0.99
N ARG A 61 -13.43 12.12 -0.96
CA ARG A 61 -12.58 11.94 0.22
C ARG A 61 -12.18 13.31 0.78
N THR A 62 -11.60 13.34 1.96
CA THR A 62 -10.99 14.58 2.50
C THR A 62 -9.90 15.09 1.53
N GLY A 63 -9.93 16.39 1.23
CA GLY A 63 -9.04 17.02 0.25
C GLY A 63 -9.52 16.88 -1.20
N LYS A 64 -8.59 16.74 -2.15
CA LYS A 64 -8.86 16.62 -3.60
C LYS A 64 -8.93 15.16 -4.09
N SER A 65 -9.03 14.20 -3.16
CA SER A 65 -9.04 12.78 -3.49
C SER A 65 -10.45 12.21 -3.56
N PHE A 66 -10.60 11.11 -4.29
CA PHE A 66 -11.86 10.40 -4.49
C PHE A 66 -11.70 8.91 -4.26
N GLN A 67 -12.74 8.26 -3.76
CA GLN A 67 -12.79 6.80 -3.65
C GLN A 67 -13.14 6.21 -5.02
N LEU A 68 -12.22 5.44 -5.59
CA LEU A 68 -12.40 4.71 -6.82
C LEU A 68 -13.42 3.57 -6.67
N PRO A 69 -14.21 3.27 -7.71
CA PRO A 69 -15.11 2.12 -7.71
C PRO A 69 -14.41 0.77 -7.52
N ALA A 70 -13.12 0.68 -7.88
CA ALA A 70 -12.31 -0.51 -7.69
C ALA A 70 -11.81 -0.70 -6.24
N GLY A 71 -12.07 0.24 -5.32
CA GLY A 71 -11.91 0.02 -3.89
C GLY A 71 -10.99 0.98 -3.17
N GLY A 72 -10.00 1.57 -3.84
CA GLY A 72 -9.04 2.49 -3.20
C GLY A 72 -9.28 3.96 -3.55
N ALA A 73 -8.24 4.78 -3.57
CA ALA A 73 -8.34 6.22 -3.85
C ALA A 73 -7.64 6.63 -5.14
N ILE A 74 -8.07 7.76 -5.71
CA ILE A 74 -7.41 8.46 -6.81
C ILE A 74 -7.31 9.95 -6.48
N TYR A 75 -6.21 10.58 -6.85
CA TYR A 75 -6.04 12.03 -6.86
C TYR A 75 -4.98 12.46 -7.86
N PHE A 76 -4.94 13.76 -8.12
CA PHE A 76 -3.88 14.39 -8.89
C PHE A 76 -3.06 15.23 -7.94
N ASP A 77 -1.75 14.98 -7.88
CA ASP A 77 -0.81 15.74 -7.07
C ASP A 77 0.39 16.13 -7.91
N THR A 78 0.74 17.40 -7.91
CA THR A 78 1.99 17.92 -8.48
C THR A 78 2.25 17.45 -9.93
N GLY A 79 1.20 17.26 -10.73
CA GLY A 79 1.33 16.87 -12.14
C GLY A 79 1.36 15.37 -12.41
N VAL A 80 1.16 14.52 -11.39
CA VAL A 80 1.00 13.06 -11.55
C VAL A 80 -0.41 12.59 -11.19
N ILE A 81 -0.82 11.45 -11.75
CA ILE A 81 -2.00 10.72 -11.30
C ILE A 81 -1.54 9.73 -10.22
N GLU A 82 -2.14 9.80 -9.05
CA GLU A 82 -1.86 8.85 -7.97
C GLU A 82 -3.06 7.95 -7.70
N VAL A 83 -2.78 6.65 -7.53
CA VAL A 83 -3.75 5.68 -7.04
C VAL A 83 -3.22 5.02 -5.76
N ALA A 84 -4.10 4.91 -4.76
CA ALA A 84 -3.81 4.28 -3.49
C ALA A 84 -4.73 3.09 -3.26
N THR A 85 -4.23 2.02 -2.64
CA THR A 85 -5.07 0.91 -2.18
C THR A 85 -5.93 1.36 -1.00
N PRO A 86 -7.07 0.69 -0.73
CA PRO A 86 -7.60 0.73 0.61
C PRO A 86 -6.58 0.12 1.59
N ILE A 87 -6.68 0.46 2.87
CA ILE A 87 -5.85 -0.19 3.88
C ILE A 87 -6.21 -1.67 4.03
N VAL A 88 -5.20 -2.50 4.25
CA VAL A 88 -5.33 -3.94 4.48
C VAL A 88 -4.76 -4.25 5.85
N GLU A 89 -5.51 -5.02 6.64
CA GLU A 89 -5.07 -5.50 7.95
C GLU A 89 -3.80 -6.33 7.82
N LEU A 90 -2.85 -6.12 8.74
CA LEU A 90 -1.61 -6.89 8.79
C LEU A 90 -1.87 -8.32 9.30
N GLU A 91 -2.26 -9.19 8.39
CA GLU A 91 -2.61 -10.60 8.61
C GLU A 91 -2.00 -11.46 7.50
N PRO A 92 -1.91 -12.80 7.66
CA PRO A 92 -1.47 -13.69 6.58
C PRO A 92 -2.22 -13.42 5.27
N GLY A 93 -1.48 -13.26 4.18
CA GLY A 93 -2.02 -12.91 2.86
C GLY A 93 -2.20 -11.40 2.61
N CYS A 94 -1.82 -10.52 3.55
CA CYS A 94 -2.00 -9.07 3.41
C CYS A 94 -1.26 -8.50 2.19
N CYS A 95 -0.03 -8.94 1.94
CA CYS A 95 0.79 -8.43 0.83
C CYS A 95 0.19 -8.80 -0.54
N GLN A 96 -0.35 -10.01 -0.66
CA GLN A 96 -1.06 -10.49 -1.84
C GLN A 96 -2.32 -9.66 -2.07
N ARG A 97 -3.10 -9.39 -1.01
CA ARG A 97 -4.29 -8.53 -1.10
C ARG A 97 -3.93 -7.10 -1.51
N ALA A 98 -2.94 -6.48 -0.86
CA ALA A 98 -2.52 -5.12 -1.16
C ALA A 98 -2.00 -4.99 -2.61
N THR A 99 -1.17 -5.94 -3.05
CA THR A 99 -0.66 -5.99 -4.43
C THR A 99 -1.80 -6.15 -5.44
N ARG A 100 -2.71 -7.11 -5.21
CA ARG A 100 -3.89 -7.31 -6.05
C ARG A 100 -4.71 -6.02 -6.15
N LEU A 101 -4.99 -5.38 -5.02
CA LEU A 101 -5.77 -4.16 -4.95
C LEU A 101 -5.11 -3.02 -5.74
N LEU A 102 -3.79 -2.86 -5.65
CA LEU A 102 -3.07 -1.83 -6.40
C LEU A 102 -3.23 -2.05 -7.91
N TRP A 103 -2.99 -3.27 -8.38
CA TRP A 103 -3.08 -3.59 -9.81
C TRP A 103 -4.52 -3.61 -10.34
N GLU A 104 -5.52 -3.94 -9.52
CA GLU A 104 -6.93 -3.77 -9.88
C GLU A 104 -7.31 -2.29 -10.07
N GLN A 105 -6.75 -1.41 -9.25
CA GLN A 105 -6.93 0.04 -9.34
C GLN A 105 -6.25 0.62 -10.58
N ILE A 106 -5.01 0.20 -10.85
CA ILE A 106 -4.27 0.57 -12.07
C ILE A 106 -5.05 0.12 -13.32
N ARG A 107 -5.53 -1.13 -13.34
CA ARG A 107 -6.35 -1.64 -14.45
C ARG A 107 -7.63 -0.82 -14.64
N TYR A 108 -8.30 -0.46 -13.54
CA TYR A 108 -9.50 0.35 -13.60
C TYR A 108 -9.21 1.75 -14.18
N LEU A 109 -8.16 2.42 -13.68
CA LEU A 109 -7.71 3.71 -14.19
C LEU A 109 -7.37 3.63 -15.68
N ARG A 110 -6.63 2.60 -16.10
CA ARG A 110 -6.29 2.38 -17.51
C ARG A 110 -7.53 2.34 -18.39
N ALA A 111 -8.53 1.56 -18.00
CA ALA A 111 -9.78 1.43 -18.77
C ALA A 111 -10.56 2.76 -18.85
N GLU A 112 -10.56 3.59 -17.81
CA GLU A 112 -11.17 4.93 -17.86
C GLU A 112 -10.38 5.87 -18.77
N LEU A 113 -9.04 5.77 -18.76
CA LEU A 113 -8.16 6.57 -19.60
C LEU A 113 -8.28 6.20 -21.09
N ASP A 114 -8.32 4.92 -21.42
CA ASP A 114 -8.55 4.41 -22.79
C ASP A 114 -9.89 4.89 -23.35
N HIS A 115 -10.93 4.78 -22.52
CA HIS A 115 -12.26 5.25 -22.89
C HIS A 115 -12.27 6.76 -23.15
N TRP A 116 -11.59 7.53 -22.30
CA TRP A 116 -11.47 8.98 -22.47
C TRP A 116 -10.70 9.35 -23.74
N GLY A 117 -9.56 8.69 -23.97
CA GLY A 117 -8.72 8.92 -25.16
C GLY A 117 -9.47 8.61 -26.45
N LYS A 118 -10.16 7.47 -26.51
CA LYS A 118 -11.01 7.07 -27.64
C LYS A 118 -12.09 8.11 -27.97
N ARG A 119 -12.74 8.69 -26.95
CA ARG A 119 -13.76 9.74 -27.17
C ARG A 119 -13.20 11.04 -27.71
N ARG A 120 -11.91 11.31 -27.51
CA ARG A 120 -11.24 12.55 -27.95
C ARG A 120 -10.32 12.36 -29.15
N GLY A 121 -10.22 11.15 -29.69
CA GLY A 121 -9.34 10.85 -30.81
C GLY A 121 -7.85 11.04 -30.49
N CYS A 122 -7.44 10.77 -29.24
CA CYS A 122 -6.04 10.88 -28.81
C CYS A 122 -5.57 9.59 -28.13
N GLN A 123 -4.25 9.37 -28.15
CA GLN A 123 -3.62 8.26 -27.44
C GLN A 123 -3.19 8.71 -26.05
N CYS A 124 -3.65 7.99 -25.03
CA CYS A 124 -3.26 8.25 -23.65
C CYS A 124 -2.43 7.08 -23.09
N ARG A 125 -1.35 7.39 -22.37
CA ARG A 125 -0.53 6.41 -21.68
C ARG A 125 -0.25 6.84 -20.25
N LEU A 126 -0.11 5.85 -19.37
CA LEU A 126 0.38 6.04 -18.01
C LEU A 126 1.85 5.62 -18.01
N GLN A 127 2.75 6.56 -17.75
CA GLN A 127 4.14 6.22 -17.50
C GLN A 127 4.35 6.14 -16.00
N GLY A 128 5.00 5.06 -15.53
CA GLY A 128 5.39 4.89 -14.14
C GLY A 128 6.16 6.10 -13.62
N PHE A 129 5.95 6.46 -12.36
CA PHE A 129 6.73 7.49 -11.70
C PHE A 129 7.30 6.94 -10.39
N SER A 130 6.43 6.58 -9.45
CA SER A 130 6.87 6.05 -8.15
C SER A 130 5.92 5.01 -7.58
N SER A 131 6.40 4.27 -6.58
CA SER A 131 5.63 3.33 -5.75
C SER A 131 5.97 3.55 -4.29
N HIS A 132 4.94 3.58 -3.46
CA HIS A 132 5.07 3.84 -2.02
C HIS A 132 4.46 2.68 -1.24
N TYR A 133 5.26 2.09 -0.38
CA TYR A 133 4.87 1.00 0.51
C TYR A 133 4.64 1.60 1.89
N ASN A 134 3.37 1.70 2.27
CA ASN A 134 2.95 2.31 3.51
C ASN A 134 2.65 1.24 4.56
N PHE A 135 3.26 1.37 5.73
CA PHE A 135 3.10 0.46 6.84
C PHE A 135 2.75 1.26 8.10
N SER A 136 1.53 1.11 8.60
CA SER A 136 1.10 1.71 9.86
C SER A 136 1.23 0.70 10.99
N PHE A 137 1.67 1.16 12.14
CA PHE A 137 1.81 0.36 13.36
C PHE A 137 1.16 1.11 14.54
N PRO A 138 0.65 0.38 15.54
CA PRO A 138 0.22 0.99 16.79
C PRO A 138 1.36 1.82 17.39
N ASP A 139 1.02 2.91 18.07
CA ASP A 139 2.00 3.84 18.63
C ASP A 139 3.02 3.08 19.50
N ALA A 140 4.25 2.94 18.98
CA ALA A 140 5.24 2.00 19.50
C ALA A 140 6.20 2.66 20.51
N ARG A 141 5.88 3.87 21.00
CA ARG A 141 6.75 4.65 21.87
C ARG A 141 6.82 4.01 23.26
N LYS A 142 7.63 2.97 23.39
CA LYS A 142 7.96 2.27 24.63
C LYS A 142 9.13 2.93 25.38
N SER A 143 9.98 3.69 24.68
CA SER A 143 11.17 4.34 25.26
C SER A 143 11.75 5.46 24.36
N LYS A 144 12.72 6.24 24.86
CA LYS A 144 13.49 7.24 24.06
C LYS A 144 14.32 6.62 22.93
N SER A 145 14.66 5.32 23.03
CA SER A 145 15.41 4.59 22.01
C SER A 145 14.52 3.99 20.91
N ARG A 146 13.20 4.02 21.09
CA ARG A 146 12.21 3.41 20.19
C ARG A 146 11.22 4.44 19.65
N THR A 147 11.69 5.30 18.74
CA THR A 147 10.86 6.32 18.07
C THR A 147 10.71 6.01 16.58
N GLU A 148 9.64 6.51 15.95
CA GLU A 148 9.39 6.39 14.50
C GLU A 148 10.59 6.85 13.66
N THR A 149 11.25 7.94 14.07
CA THR A 149 12.40 8.52 13.39
C THR A 149 13.62 7.58 13.49
N LYS A 150 13.88 7.00 14.66
CA LYS A 150 14.98 6.04 14.84
C LYS A 150 14.71 4.74 14.09
N LEU A 151 13.47 4.25 14.10
CA LEU A 151 13.04 3.10 13.31
C LEU A 151 13.29 3.34 11.82
N ALA A 152 12.82 4.47 11.30
CA ALA A 152 13.00 4.82 9.89
C ALA A 152 14.49 5.01 9.52
N PHE A 153 15.30 5.55 10.43
CA PHE A 153 16.74 5.67 10.22
C PHE A 153 17.43 4.30 10.15
N LEU A 154 17.13 3.40 11.10
CA LEU A 154 17.66 2.05 11.10
C LEU A 154 17.22 1.28 9.84
N LEU A 155 15.96 1.37 9.47
CA LEU A 155 15.43 0.74 8.26
C LEU A 155 16.01 1.34 6.97
N ALA A 156 16.42 2.60 6.96
CA ALA A 156 17.17 3.19 5.85
C ALA A 156 18.56 2.55 5.65
N HIS A 157 19.10 1.85 6.65
CA HIS A 157 20.30 1.03 6.51
C HIS A 157 20.04 -0.43 6.10
N ILE A 158 18.78 -0.88 6.15
CA ILE A 158 18.40 -2.29 5.91
C ILE A 158 17.69 -2.44 4.57
N LEU A 159 16.66 -1.63 4.32
CA LEU A 159 15.72 -1.80 3.23
C LEU A 159 16.26 -1.45 1.84
N PRO A 160 17.09 -0.41 1.65
CA PRO A 160 17.40 0.05 0.29
C PRO A 160 18.01 -1.00 -0.62
N ILE A 161 19.02 -1.76 -0.17
CA ILE A 161 19.70 -2.73 -1.05
C ILE A 161 18.76 -3.87 -1.49
N PRO A 162 18.00 -4.52 -0.60
CA PRO A 162 16.94 -5.45 -1.00
C PRO A 162 15.87 -4.84 -1.94
N VAL A 163 15.42 -3.61 -1.65
CA VAL A 163 14.38 -2.94 -2.46
C VAL A 163 14.91 -2.54 -3.84
N VAL A 164 16.20 -2.18 -3.96
CA VAL A 164 16.86 -1.95 -5.26
C VAL A 164 16.70 -3.18 -6.14
N LEU A 165 16.99 -4.39 -5.63
CA LEU A 165 16.86 -5.61 -6.42
C LEU A 165 15.41 -6.03 -6.69
N LEU A 166 14.49 -5.77 -5.75
CA LEU A 166 13.10 -6.22 -5.89
C LEU A 166 12.21 -5.24 -6.66
N ALA A 167 12.55 -3.96 -6.74
CA ALA A 167 11.62 -2.93 -7.23
C ALA A 167 12.22 -1.92 -8.20
N ALA A 168 13.52 -1.61 -8.08
CA ALA A 168 14.15 -0.55 -8.86
C ALA A 168 14.56 -1.04 -10.26
N ASN A 169 14.81 -0.10 -11.16
CA ASN A 169 15.32 -0.34 -12.51
C ASN A 169 16.58 0.50 -12.77
N ARG A 170 17.20 0.34 -13.95
CA ARG A 170 18.45 1.01 -14.32
C ARG A 170 18.41 2.54 -14.29
N GLN A 171 17.21 3.14 -14.36
CA GLN A 171 17.01 4.59 -14.33
C GLN A 171 16.50 5.09 -12.98
N SER A 172 16.40 4.23 -11.97
CA SER A 172 15.90 4.63 -10.66
C SER A 172 16.81 5.62 -9.97
N SER A 173 16.16 6.60 -9.33
CA SER A 173 16.85 7.74 -8.73
C SER A 173 17.21 7.52 -7.27
N ALA A 174 16.33 6.85 -6.52
CA ALA A 174 16.49 6.62 -5.11
C ALA A 174 15.59 5.51 -4.56
N VAL A 175 16.01 4.92 -3.45
CA VAL A 175 15.11 4.26 -2.51
C VAL A 175 15.05 5.07 -1.22
N GLY A 176 13.85 5.39 -0.76
CA GLY A 176 13.61 6.23 0.41
C GLY A 176 12.91 5.50 1.55
N VAL A 177 13.21 5.90 2.78
CA VAL A 177 12.53 5.45 4.00
C VAL A 177 12.17 6.67 4.83
N ARG A 178 10.86 6.83 5.09
CA ARG A 178 10.29 8.08 5.61
C ARG A 178 9.45 7.80 6.84
N PRO A 179 9.74 8.45 7.98
CA PRO A 179 8.85 8.41 9.12
C PRO A 179 7.65 9.33 8.87
N ARG A 180 6.49 8.84 9.27
CA ARG A 180 5.25 9.57 9.54
C ARG A 180 4.85 9.19 10.96
N LYS A 181 4.15 10.07 11.67
CA LYS A 181 3.73 9.91 13.07
C LYS A 181 3.49 8.45 13.51
N THR A 182 2.56 7.74 12.88
CA THR A 182 2.25 6.32 13.19
C THR A 182 2.42 5.41 11.97
N ARG A 183 3.26 5.81 11.02
CA ARG A 183 3.43 5.11 9.74
C ARG A 183 4.86 5.23 9.22
N LEU A 184 5.35 4.16 8.64
CA LEU A 184 6.54 4.16 7.81
C LEU A 184 6.13 4.16 6.34
N GLU A 185 6.84 4.90 5.52
CA GLU A 185 6.67 4.91 4.07
C GLU A 185 8.01 4.60 3.41
N VAL A 186 8.03 3.59 2.56
CA VAL A 186 9.17 3.22 1.72
C VAL A 186 8.86 3.62 0.29
N THR A 187 9.73 4.38 -0.34
CA THR A 187 9.50 4.93 -1.69
C THR A 187 10.56 4.42 -2.66
N VAL A 188 10.17 4.07 -3.86
CA VAL A 188 11.04 3.66 -4.97
C VAL A 188 10.34 4.06 -6.27
N ASP A 189 11.05 4.06 -7.40
CA ASP A 189 10.43 4.14 -8.72
C ASP A 189 9.34 3.08 -8.91
N PHE A 190 8.40 3.35 -9.82
CA PHE A 190 7.34 2.40 -10.12
C PHE A 190 7.88 1.03 -10.58
N THR A 191 7.32 -0.05 -10.05
CA THR A 191 7.67 -1.43 -10.41
C THR A 191 6.59 -2.01 -11.34
N PRO A 192 6.81 -2.08 -12.68
CA PRO A 192 5.83 -2.57 -13.64
C PRO A 192 5.73 -4.10 -13.69
N ASP A 193 5.82 -4.76 -12.54
CA ASP A 193 5.74 -6.21 -12.40
C ASP A 193 4.99 -6.55 -11.09
N PRO A 194 3.81 -7.20 -11.16
CA PRO A 194 3.05 -7.56 -9.97
C PRO A 194 3.76 -8.55 -9.02
N ALA A 195 4.57 -9.47 -9.54
CA ALA A 195 5.27 -10.46 -8.72
C ALA A 195 6.42 -9.80 -7.92
N LEU A 196 7.14 -8.87 -8.54
CA LEU A 196 8.15 -8.04 -7.89
C LEU A 196 7.54 -7.01 -6.93
N THR A 197 6.38 -6.44 -7.27
CA THR A 197 5.60 -5.59 -6.33
C THR A 197 5.22 -6.38 -5.07
N LEU A 198 4.74 -7.62 -5.24
CA LEU A 198 4.41 -8.51 -4.13
C LEU A 198 5.66 -8.87 -3.31
N ALA A 199 6.76 -9.23 -3.97
CA ALA A 199 8.01 -9.57 -3.32
C ALA A 199 8.54 -8.39 -2.48
N THR A 200 8.52 -7.18 -3.05
CA THR A 200 8.91 -5.95 -2.36
C THR A 200 8.02 -5.67 -1.17
N CYS A 201 6.70 -5.74 -1.34
CA CYS A 201 5.74 -5.54 -0.26
C CYS A 201 5.98 -6.52 0.89
N ALA A 202 6.13 -7.81 0.58
CA ALA A 202 6.37 -8.85 1.58
C ALA A 202 7.71 -8.66 2.30
N PHE A 203 8.78 -8.30 1.58
CA PHE A 203 10.08 -8.03 2.19
C PHE A 203 10.00 -6.82 3.13
N VAL A 204 9.47 -5.69 2.67
CA VAL A 204 9.34 -4.46 3.48
C VAL A 204 8.52 -4.74 4.73
N VAL A 205 7.35 -5.35 4.61
CA VAL A 205 6.48 -5.66 5.75
C VAL A 205 7.16 -6.63 6.71
N GLY A 206 7.79 -7.68 6.20
CA GLY A 206 8.51 -8.66 7.01
C GLY A 206 9.69 -8.05 7.77
N ALA A 207 10.47 -7.19 7.11
CA ALA A 207 11.60 -6.50 7.73
C ALA A 207 11.15 -5.49 8.78
N VAL A 208 10.15 -4.66 8.50
CA VAL A 208 9.60 -3.69 9.46
C VAL A 208 9.07 -4.41 10.70
N GLU A 209 8.26 -5.45 10.51
CA GLU A 209 7.73 -6.25 11.60
C GLU A 209 8.82 -6.91 12.43
N THR A 210 9.86 -7.48 11.81
CA THR A 210 10.98 -8.06 12.56
C THR A 210 11.72 -6.99 13.36
N VAL A 211 12.06 -5.84 12.75
CA VAL A 211 12.81 -4.76 13.42
C VAL A 211 12.01 -4.14 14.55
N LEU A 212 10.68 -4.06 14.44
CA LEU A 212 9.81 -3.62 15.54
C LEU A 212 9.94 -4.50 16.79
N HIS A 213 10.43 -5.73 16.68
CA HIS A 213 10.67 -6.63 17.81
C HIS A 213 12.12 -6.61 18.33
N TRP A 214 13.05 -5.91 17.68
CA TRP A 214 14.41 -5.73 18.20
C TRP A 214 14.40 -4.92 19.49
N GLU A 215 15.44 -5.00 20.30
CA GLU A 215 15.52 -4.33 21.61
C GLU A 215 15.37 -2.80 21.50
N ASP A 216 16.16 -2.19 20.62
CA ASP A 216 16.16 -0.75 20.32
C ASP A 216 16.31 -0.49 18.81
N PHE A 217 16.29 0.78 18.39
CA PHE A 217 16.42 1.16 16.97
C PHE A 217 17.78 1.81 16.63
N GLY A 218 18.84 1.43 17.33
CA GLY A 218 20.21 1.87 17.10
C GLY A 218 20.97 0.98 16.11
N LEU A 219 21.99 1.54 15.45
CA LEU A 219 22.76 0.84 14.40
C LEU A 219 23.57 -0.38 14.91
N ARG A 220 23.79 -0.50 16.23
CA ARG A 220 24.42 -1.69 16.81
C ARG A 220 23.58 -2.95 16.58
N GLN A 221 22.27 -2.79 16.39
CA GLN A 221 21.37 -3.89 16.07
C GLN A 221 21.66 -4.53 14.71
N LEU A 222 22.28 -3.80 13.77
CA LEU A 222 22.68 -4.38 12.47
C LEU A 222 23.68 -5.52 12.68
N ASN A 223 24.72 -5.30 13.48
CA ASN A 223 25.72 -6.33 13.76
C ASN A 223 25.12 -7.49 14.58
N ARG A 224 24.32 -7.19 15.61
CA ARG A 224 23.66 -8.19 16.46
C ARG A 224 22.74 -9.13 15.68
N ASN A 225 22.12 -8.63 14.60
CA ASN A 225 21.21 -9.40 13.76
C ASN A 225 21.85 -9.85 12.44
N GLY A 226 23.19 -9.77 12.32
CA GLY A 226 23.92 -10.25 11.15
C GLY A 226 23.54 -9.55 9.83
N ILE A 227 23.16 -8.27 9.88
CA ILE A 227 22.87 -7.48 8.68
C ILE A 227 24.19 -6.97 8.07
N PRO A 228 24.50 -7.32 6.80
CA PRO A 228 25.69 -6.83 6.12
C PRO A 228 25.69 -5.31 5.98
N ARG A 229 26.88 -4.69 6.04
CA ARG A 229 27.02 -3.23 6.02
C ARG A 229 28.06 -2.81 4.99
N ILE A 230 27.58 -2.24 3.88
CA ILE A 230 28.44 -1.64 2.84
C ILE A 230 29.21 -0.46 3.46
N THR A 231 30.45 -0.27 3.02
CA THR A 231 31.28 0.87 3.37
C THR A 231 32.05 1.37 2.15
N PRO A 232 32.07 2.69 1.89
CA PRO A 232 31.30 3.73 2.57
C PRO A 232 29.79 3.62 2.27
N PHE A 233 28.99 4.15 3.19
CA PHE A 233 27.53 4.20 3.05
C PHE A 233 27.03 5.54 3.57
N ARG A 234 26.44 6.34 2.67
CA ARG A 234 26.00 7.71 2.95
C ARG A 234 24.50 7.82 2.73
N LEU A 235 23.74 7.93 3.82
CA LEU A 235 22.33 8.29 3.75
C LEU A 235 22.17 9.77 3.39
N ARG A 236 21.41 10.04 2.34
CA ARG A 236 21.01 11.41 2.00
C ARG A 236 19.71 11.75 2.72
N LYS A 237 19.65 12.92 3.37
CA LYS A 237 18.37 13.44 3.87
C LYS A 237 17.44 13.72 2.70
N HIS A 238 16.14 13.51 2.91
CA HIS A 238 15.18 13.89 1.89
C HIS A 238 15.12 15.42 1.77
N SER A 239 15.17 15.95 0.54
CA SER A 239 15.38 17.38 0.26
C SER A 239 14.20 18.25 0.68
N SER A 240 12.97 17.79 0.45
CA SER A 240 11.74 18.53 0.77
C SER A 240 10.89 17.92 1.90
N ARG A 241 11.33 16.81 2.51
CA ARG A 241 10.47 15.99 3.38
C ARG A 241 11.31 15.37 4.51
N ARG A 242 10.64 14.81 5.53
CA ARG A 242 11.31 13.99 6.55
C ARG A 242 11.71 12.63 5.98
N GLY A 243 12.85 12.09 6.42
CA GLY A 243 13.34 10.75 6.06
C GLY A 243 14.70 10.75 5.39
N TRP A 244 15.10 9.57 4.92
CA TRP A 244 16.41 9.30 4.31
C TRP A 244 16.25 8.57 2.98
N ARG A 245 17.26 8.69 2.13
CA ARG A 245 17.33 8.07 0.82
C ARG A 245 18.72 7.50 0.57
N VAL A 246 18.74 6.39 -0.17
CA VAL A 246 19.92 5.89 -0.88
C VAL A 246 19.76 6.28 -2.34
N THR A 247 20.74 7.02 -2.85
CA THR A 247 20.81 7.54 -4.22
C THR A 247 22.01 6.93 -4.95
N GLY A 248 22.19 7.24 -6.23
CA GLY A 248 23.31 6.74 -7.04
C GLY A 248 24.71 7.03 -6.47
N ASP A 249 24.83 8.04 -5.62
CA ASP A 249 26.07 8.50 -4.98
C ASP A 249 26.16 8.13 -3.48
N SER A 250 25.23 7.30 -2.99
CA SER A 250 25.22 6.88 -1.57
C SER A 250 26.28 5.84 -1.23
N LEU A 251 26.82 5.15 -2.24
CA LEU A 251 27.84 4.11 -2.14
C LEU A 251 29.01 4.45 -3.09
N ASP A 252 30.07 3.65 -3.11
CA ASP A 252 31.22 3.86 -4.00
C ASP A 252 30.87 3.77 -5.50
N GLN A 253 29.82 3.03 -5.82
CA GLN A 253 29.29 2.90 -7.17
C GLN A 253 27.78 3.15 -7.15
N ASN A 254 27.19 3.36 -8.33
CA ASN A 254 25.75 3.55 -8.44
C ASN A 254 25.03 2.18 -8.34
N PRO A 255 24.26 1.89 -7.29
CA PRO A 255 23.61 0.58 -7.10
C PRO A 255 22.51 0.29 -8.14
N PHE A 256 22.04 1.30 -8.88
CA PHE A 256 21.06 1.14 -9.95
C PHE A 256 21.71 0.82 -11.30
N ALA A 257 22.94 1.30 -11.54
CA ALA A 257 23.61 1.16 -12.82
C ALA A 257 24.74 0.11 -12.85
N ALA A 258 25.35 -0.19 -11.69
CA ALA A 258 26.42 -1.18 -11.58
C ALA A 258 25.94 -2.62 -11.85
N ASP A 259 26.87 -3.51 -12.18
CA ASP A 259 26.57 -4.94 -12.26
C ASP A 259 26.20 -5.49 -10.87
N ILE A 260 24.98 -6.00 -10.75
CA ILE A 260 24.43 -6.50 -9.48
C ILE A 260 25.03 -7.85 -9.06
N ASN A 261 25.68 -8.56 -9.99
CA ASN A 261 26.33 -9.86 -9.79
C ASN A 261 27.82 -9.73 -9.49
N ALA A 262 28.45 -8.65 -9.93
CA ALA A 262 29.88 -8.44 -9.72
C ALA A 262 30.18 -8.13 -8.23
N PRO A 263 31.31 -8.64 -7.68
CA PRO A 263 31.73 -8.36 -6.31
C PRO A 263 32.32 -6.95 -6.21
N LEU A 264 31.45 -5.95 -6.12
CA LEU A 264 31.83 -4.53 -6.19
C LEU A 264 31.77 -3.83 -4.83
N TRP A 265 31.11 -4.44 -3.83
CA TRP A 265 30.71 -3.73 -2.62
C TRP A 265 31.52 -4.20 -1.42
N LYS A 266 32.41 -3.33 -0.95
CA LYS A 266 33.17 -3.55 0.28
C LYS A 266 32.25 -3.46 1.48
N LEU A 267 32.32 -4.46 2.36
CA LEU A 267 31.64 -4.50 3.64
C LEU A 267 32.56 -3.99 4.75
N ARG A 268 31.97 -3.59 5.87
CA ARG A 268 32.72 -3.16 7.08
C ARG A 268 33.59 -4.26 7.69
N ASP A 269 33.28 -5.53 7.43
CA ASP A 269 34.06 -6.68 7.87
C ASP A 269 35.21 -7.03 6.90
N GLY A 270 35.43 -6.22 5.86
CA GLY A 270 36.52 -6.38 4.89
C GLY A 270 36.16 -7.23 3.67
N ARG A 271 35.05 -7.97 3.68
CA ARG A 271 34.61 -8.76 2.53
C ARG A 271 34.18 -7.85 1.38
N VAL A 272 34.31 -8.32 0.14
CA VAL A 272 33.78 -7.66 -1.05
C VAL A 272 32.75 -8.59 -1.68
N LEU A 273 31.50 -8.14 -1.76
CA LEU A 273 30.37 -8.95 -2.22
C LEU A 273 29.61 -8.26 -3.34
N SER A 274 28.80 -9.03 -4.07
CA SER A 274 27.81 -8.51 -5.01
C SER A 274 26.56 -8.02 -4.28
N LEU A 275 25.72 -7.21 -4.96
CA LEU A 275 24.45 -6.82 -4.34
C LEU A 275 23.57 -8.04 -4.06
N ARG A 276 23.57 -9.02 -4.97
CA ARG A 276 22.87 -10.30 -4.79
C ARG A 276 23.29 -11.01 -3.51
N ALA A 277 24.59 -11.23 -3.32
CA ALA A 277 25.13 -11.85 -2.11
C ALA A 277 24.75 -11.07 -0.82
N ILE A 278 24.82 -9.74 -0.87
CA ILE A 278 24.42 -8.87 0.25
C ILE A 278 22.93 -9.03 0.56
N THR A 279 22.06 -9.05 -0.46
CA THR A 279 20.62 -9.23 -0.25
C THR A 279 20.24 -10.61 0.25
N ALA A 280 20.93 -11.66 -0.21
CA ALA A 280 20.73 -13.03 0.26
C ALA A 280 21.09 -13.17 1.75
N GLU A 281 22.20 -12.57 2.20
CA GLU A 281 22.55 -12.47 3.63
C GLU A 281 21.52 -11.64 4.40
N SER A 282 21.11 -10.49 3.85
CA SER A 282 20.13 -9.58 4.46
C SER A 282 18.73 -10.20 4.60
N LEU A 283 18.38 -11.20 3.78
CA LEU A 283 17.09 -11.88 3.85
C LEU A 283 16.96 -12.74 5.11
N ARG A 284 18.07 -13.32 5.61
CA ARG A 284 18.08 -14.37 6.66
C ARG A 284 17.24 -13.99 7.90
N PRO A 285 17.42 -12.82 8.52
CA PRO A 285 16.67 -12.46 9.73
C PRO A 285 15.17 -12.25 9.51
N PHE A 286 14.76 -12.03 8.26
CA PHE A 286 13.38 -11.68 7.92
C PHE A 286 12.56 -12.85 7.38
N ARG A 287 13.20 -13.97 7.00
CA ARG A 287 12.55 -15.14 6.36
C ARG A 287 11.31 -15.62 7.11
N ARG A 288 11.42 -15.79 8.44
CA ARG A 288 10.31 -16.27 9.28
C ARG A 288 9.11 -15.33 9.19
N ARG A 289 9.33 -14.02 9.32
CA ARG A 289 8.24 -13.05 9.32
C ARG A 289 7.63 -12.89 7.94
N ILE A 290 8.45 -12.83 6.88
CA ILE A 290 8.00 -12.81 5.48
C ILE A 290 7.08 -14.00 5.20
N ARG A 291 7.48 -15.22 5.56
CA ARG A 291 6.66 -16.43 5.37
C ARG A 291 5.33 -16.37 6.13
N GLN A 292 5.31 -15.82 7.35
CA GLN A 292 4.11 -15.72 8.16
C GLN A 292 3.07 -14.73 7.60
N ILE A 293 3.52 -13.57 7.10
CA ILE A 293 2.63 -12.50 6.62
C ILE A 293 2.24 -12.67 5.15
N SER A 294 3.06 -13.36 4.35
CA SER A 294 2.80 -13.69 2.96
C SER A 294 2.55 -15.20 2.79
N ASP A 295 3.44 -15.93 2.13
CA ASP A 295 3.45 -17.38 1.99
C ASP A 295 4.86 -17.89 1.62
N LEU A 296 5.04 -19.23 1.57
CA LEU A 296 6.32 -19.85 1.22
C LEU A 296 6.74 -19.52 -0.22
N ALA A 297 5.80 -19.53 -1.17
CA ALA A 297 6.10 -19.22 -2.57
C ALA A 297 6.63 -17.80 -2.75
N THR A 298 6.10 -16.84 -1.99
CA THR A 298 6.57 -15.44 -1.99
C THR A 298 7.97 -15.33 -1.43
N LEU A 299 8.26 -16.00 -0.32
CA LEU A 299 9.61 -16.07 0.22
C LEU A 299 10.59 -16.72 -0.76
N GLN A 300 10.20 -17.82 -1.42
CA GLN A 300 11.02 -18.48 -2.44
C GLN A 300 11.28 -17.58 -3.64
N HIS A 301 10.33 -16.73 -4.02
CA HIS A 301 10.59 -15.73 -5.06
C HIS A 301 11.66 -14.74 -4.67
N ILE A 302 11.55 -14.20 -3.46
CA ILE A 302 12.48 -13.18 -2.96
C ILE A 302 13.88 -13.79 -2.92
N ALA A 303 14.00 -15.02 -2.41
CA ALA A 303 15.25 -15.77 -2.44
C ALA A 303 15.74 -15.98 -3.88
N ALA A 304 14.92 -16.51 -4.79
CA ALA A 304 15.28 -16.71 -6.19
C ALA A 304 15.70 -15.41 -6.89
N VAL A 305 15.05 -14.28 -6.60
CA VAL A 305 15.50 -12.98 -7.11
C VAL A 305 16.85 -12.66 -6.50
N PHE A 306 17.09 -12.79 -5.21
CA PHE A 306 18.39 -12.49 -4.61
C PHE A 306 19.52 -13.43 -5.08
N ASP A 307 19.21 -14.69 -5.35
CA ASP A 307 20.18 -15.70 -5.79
C ASP A 307 20.44 -15.63 -7.31
N GLY A 308 19.60 -14.92 -8.08
CA GLY A 308 19.73 -14.78 -9.53
C GLY A 308 18.91 -15.78 -10.36
N ASP A 309 18.20 -16.70 -9.70
CA ASP A 309 17.30 -17.68 -10.32
C ASP A 309 15.98 -17.07 -10.82
N ALA A 310 15.65 -15.86 -10.37
CA ALA A 310 14.54 -15.07 -10.87
C ALA A 310 14.99 -13.65 -11.20
N ARG A 311 14.35 -13.06 -12.23
CA ARG A 311 14.75 -11.75 -12.76
C ARG A 311 14.41 -10.62 -11.77
N SER A 312 15.38 -9.73 -11.60
CA SER A 312 15.20 -8.35 -11.17
C SER A 312 15.00 -7.46 -12.40
N LEU A 313 14.39 -6.28 -12.23
CA LEU A 313 14.37 -5.28 -13.32
C LEU A 313 15.78 -4.71 -13.61
N LEU A 314 16.75 -4.93 -12.71
CA LEU A 314 18.14 -4.58 -12.93
C LEU A 314 18.91 -5.58 -13.79
N ASP A 315 18.35 -6.77 -14.07
CA ASP A 315 18.96 -7.70 -15.03
C ASP A 315 18.84 -7.20 -16.49
N PHE A 316 17.94 -6.25 -16.75
CA PHE A 316 17.79 -5.63 -18.06
C PHE A 316 18.77 -4.46 -18.22
N SER A 317 19.24 -4.25 -19.44
CA SER A 317 20.12 -3.13 -19.80
C SER A 317 19.39 -1.77 -19.77
N LYS A 318 18.07 -1.78 -19.94
CA LYS A 318 17.20 -0.60 -19.93
C LYS A 318 15.96 -0.86 -19.07
N ARG A 319 15.29 0.20 -18.63
CA ARG A 319 13.98 0.05 -17.96
C ARG A 319 12.98 -0.65 -18.91
N PRO A 320 12.08 -1.49 -18.40
CA PRO A 320 11.14 -2.24 -19.24
C PRO A 320 10.08 -1.34 -19.88
N GLU A 321 9.62 -1.67 -21.09
CA GLU A 321 8.58 -0.91 -21.82
C GLU A 321 7.26 -0.81 -21.06
N ALA A 322 6.92 -1.81 -20.23
CA ALA A 322 5.74 -1.79 -19.37
C ALA A 322 5.76 -0.62 -18.36
N TYR A 323 6.93 -0.01 -18.11
CA TYR A 323 7.04 1.23 -17.35
C TYR A 323 6.46 2.43 -18.11
N ASP A 324 6.55 2.44 -19.44
CA ASP A 324 6.15 3.55 -20.30
C ASP A 324 4.70 3.46 -20.81
N ASP A 325 4.02 2.35 -20.52
CA ASP A 325 2.60 2.15 -20.84
C ASP A 325 1.87 1.27 -19.80
N VAL A 326 1.85 1.74 -18.56
CA VAL A 326 1.35 0.99 -17.39
C VAL A 326 -0.13 0.62 -17.53
N GLY A 327 -0.43 -0.63 -17.20
CA GLY A 327 -1.78 -1.14 -17.09
C GLY A 327 -2.43 -1.56 -18.42
N HIS A 328 -1.79 -1.27 -19.57
CA HIS A 328 -2.26 -1.70 -20.89
C HIS A 328 -2.26 -3.24 -20.99
N VAL A 329 -1.13 -3.85 -20.62
CA VAL A 329 -1.02 -5.30 -20.40
C VAL A 329 -0.60 -5.51 -18.95
N ILE A 330 -1.29 -6.41 -18.25
CA ILE A 330 -0.94 -6.79 -16.87
C ILE A 330 -0.69 -8.29 -16.86
N ASP A 331 0.58 -8.66 -16.80
CA ASP A 331 0.97 -10.04 -16.51
C ASP A 331 0.86 -10.29 -15.00
N TRP A 332 -0.19 -10.99 -14.60
CA TRP A 332 -0.38 -11.39 -13.20
C TRP A 332 0.59 -12.50 -12.76
N GLY A 333 1.40 -13.02 -13.69
CA GLY A 333 2.34 -14.11 -13.50
C GLY A 333 1.66 -15.45 -13.22
N ARG A 334 2.48 -16.47 -12.95
CA ARG A 334 2.03 -17.83 -12.52
C ARG A 334 1.30 -17.82 -11.16
N ARG A 335 1.42 -16.73 -10.39
CA ARG A 335 0.81 -16.58 -9.07
C ARG A 335 -0.64 -16.17 -9.25
N ARG A 336 -1.57 -17.03 -8.86
CA ARG A 336 -3.01 -16.72 -8.88
C ARG A 336 -3.38 -15.73 -7.76
N MET A 337 -2.80 -14.52 -7.77
CA MET A 337 -3.07 -13.43 -6.82
C MET A 337 -4.57 -13.10 -6.71
N ARG A 338 -5.34 -13.36 -7.79
CA ARG A 338 -6.80 -13.20 -7.85
C ARG A 338 -7.60 -14.11 -6.91
N ARG A 339 -7.00 -15.16 -6.34
CA ARG A 339 -7.73 -16.15 -5.53
C ARG A 339 -7.86 -15.78 -4.05
N TRP A 340 -7.14 -14.77 -3.58
CA TRP A 340 -7.21 -14.38 -2.19
C TRP A 340 -8.54 -13.71 -1.89
N SER A 341 -9.21 -14.20 -0.85
CA SER A 341 -10.43 -13.58 -0.35
C SER A 341 -10.16 -12.15 0.10
N ARG A 342 -11.18 -11.31 -0.02
CA ARG A 342 -11.11 -9.91 0.38
C ARG A 342 -10.83 -9.77 1.88
N SER A 343 -10.05 -8.75 2.27
CA SER A 343 -9.86 -8.41 3.68
C SER A 343 -11.17 -7.94 4.32
N ARG A 344 -11.23 -7.81 5.66
CA ARG A 344 -12.46 -7.36 6.32
C ARG A 344 -12.74 -5.90 5.99
N TYR A 345 -11.71 -5.05 6.04
CA TYR A 345 -11.79 -3.67 5.57
C TYR A 345 -12.17 -3.57 4.10
N GLU A 346 -11.60 -4.40 3.22
CA GLU A 346 -11.96 -4.41 1.81
C GLU A 346 -13.44 -4.75 1.59
N LYS A 347 -13.98 -5.75 2.30
CA LYS A 347 -15.41 -6.11 2.24
C LYS A 347 -16.30 -4.94 2.67
N VAL A 348 -15.92 -4.22 3.73
CA VAL A 348 -16.65 -3.03 4.18
C VAL A 348 -16.59 -1.93 3.12
N ILE A 349 -15.40 -1.65 2.57
CA ILE A 349 -15.21 -0.59 1.59
C ILE A 349 -16.01 -0.85 0.30
N HIS A 350 -16.10 -2.10 -0.16
CA HIS A 350 -16.97 -2.43 -1.30
C HIS A 350 -18.45 -2.19 -1.00
N ARG A 351 -18.92 -2.44 0.23
CA ARG A 351 -20.30 -2.10 0.65
C ARG A 351 -20.51 -0.59 0.69
N VAL A 352 -19.51 0.16 1.15
CA VAL A 352 -19.52 1.63 1.17
C VAL A 352 -19.61 2.19 -0.26
N ILE A 353 -18.82 1.64 -1.18
CA ILE A 353 -18.80 2.04 -2.60
C ILE A 353 -20.09 1.70 -3.35
N ALA A 354 -20.81 0.65 -2.95
CA ALA A 354 -22.09 0.29 -3.54
C ALA A 354 -23.17 1.38 -3.35
N ARG A 355 -23.00 2.29 -2.39
CA ARG A 355 -23.89 3.45 -2.10
C ARG A 355 -25.35 3.11 -1.79
N GLU A 356 -25.68 1.83 -1.68
CA GLU A 356 -26.98 1.40 -1.17
C GLU A 356 -27.11 1.79 0.31
N PRO A 357 -28.30 2.18 0.79
CA PRO A 357 -28.48 2.49 2.20
C PRO A 357 -28.10 1.29 3.08
N MET A 358 -27.02 1.45 3.84
CA MET A 358 -26.49 0.42 4.73
C MET A 358 -27.30 0.40 6.03
N ARG A 359 -27.75 -0.79 6.43
CA ARG A 359 -28.36 -0.98 7.75
C ARG A 359 -27.26 -1.18 8.79
N ILE A 360 -27.19 -0.27 9.75
CA ILE A 360 -26.25 -0.31 10.88
C ILE A 360 -27.09 -0.29 12.17
N GLY A 361 -27.14 -1.44 12.86
CA GLY A 361 -28.09 -1.66 13.95
C GLY A 361 -29.55 -1.60 13.46
N GLN A 362 -30.37 -0.77 14.09
CA GLN A 362 -31.77 -0.55 13.71
C GLN A 362 -31.96 0.55 12.66
N LYS A 363 -30.91 1.32 12.34
CA LYS A 363 -30.99 2.52 11.49
C LYS A 363 -30.42 2.26 10.10
N ARG A 364 -30.86 3.06 9.11
CA ARG A 364 -30.36 3.06 7.73
C ARG A 364 -29.54 4.30 7.47
N TYR A 365 -28.38 4.12 6.83
CA TYR A 365 -27.40 5.17 6.59
C TYR A 365 -27.01 5.20 5.12
N ARG A 366 -26.86 6.39 4.53
CA ARG A 366 -26.26 6.60 3.22
C ARG A 366 -24.86 7.15 3.39
N VAL A 367 -23.91 6.63 2.62
CA VAL A 367 -22.52 7.13 2.60
C VAL A 367 -22.48 8.50 1.95
N GLU A 368 -21.79 9.44 2.57
CA GLU A 368 -21.56 10.78 2.00
C GLU A 368 -20.11 11.00 1.60
N ARG A 369 -19.18 10.59 2.45
CA ARG A 369 -17.75 10.87 2.28
C ARG A 369 -16.89 9.80 2.96
N MET A 370 -15.70 9.58 2.40
CA MET A 370 -14.61 8.89 3.10
C MET A 370 -13.73 9.92 3.79
N ASN A 371 -13.64 9.89 5.12
CA ASN A 371 -12.79 10.81 5.87
C ASN A 371 -11.41 10.18 6.11
N GLY A 372 -10.40 10.69 5.38
CA GLY A 372 -9.09 10.06 5.33
C GLY A 372 -9.18 8.60 4.88
N TRP A 373 -8.36 7.73 5.44
CA TRP A 373 -8.19 6.34 4.99
C TRP A 373 -8.88 5.30 5.90
N TYR A 374 -9.45 5.72 7.03
CA TYR A 374 -9.99 4.82 8.06
C TYR A 374 -11.41 5.16 8.53
N GLN A 375 -11.94 6.34 8.18
CA GLN A 375 -13.25 6.80 8.62
C GLN A 375 -14.18 7.05 7.45
N VAL A 376 -15.48 6.90 7.70
CA VAL A 376 -16.54 7.07 6.71
C VAL A 376 -17.67 7.88 7.34
N ASP A 377 -18.06 8.96 6.67
CA ASP A 377 -19.16 9.81 7.06
C ASP A 377 -20.45 9.34 6.39
N PHE A 378 -21.48 9.19 7.20
CA PHE A 378 -22.80 8.76 6.78
C PHE A 378 -23.86 9.77 7.19
N ARG A 379 -24.97 9.75 6.46
CA ARG A 379 -26.22 10.42 6.81
C ARG A 379 -27.32 9.42 7.06
N GLU A 380 -27.95 9.49 8.22
CA GLU A 380 -29.11 8.68 8.57
C GLU A 380 -30.30 9.02 7.64
N VAL A 381 -30.95 8.01 7.07
CA VAL A 381 -32.01 8.21 6.05
C VAL A 381 -33.25 8.89 6.64
N GLY A 382 -33.67 8.51 7.85
CA GLY A 382 -34.88 9.05 8.48
C GLY A 382 -34.68 10.44 9.07
N THR A 383 -33.65 10.62 9.89
CA THR A 383 -33.42 11.86 10.65
C THR A 383 -32.53 12.87 9.95
N ARG A 384 -31.87 12.47 8.85
CA ARG A 384 -30.81 13.24 8.16
C ARG A 384 -29.62 13.63 9.05
N ARG A 385 -29.48 13.06 10.25
CA ARG A 385 -28.33 13.31 11.12
C ARG A 385 -27.06 12.69 10.55
N HIS A 386 -25.95 13.42 10.65
CA HIS A 386 -24.64 12.95 10.23
C HIS A 386 -24.01 12.07 11.32
N ARG A 387 -23.27 11.05 10.90
CA ARG A 387 -22.52 10.18 11.80
C ARG A 387 -21.31 9.60 11.10
N THR A 388 -20.17 9.68 11.78
CA THR A 388 -18.93 9.04 11.33
C THR A 388 -18.82 7.66 11.97
N PHE A 389 -18.32 6.69 11.20
CA PHE A 389 -17.89 5.39 11.70
C PHE A 389 -16.48 5.11 11.20
N ASN A 390 -15.68 4.41 11.99
CA ASN A 390 -14.40 3.87 11.53
C ASN A 390 -14.55 2.45 10.95
N LEU A 391 -13.55 1.97 10.21
CA LEU A 391 -13.63 0.66 9.56
C LEU A 391 -13.74 -0.50 10.56
N ASP A 392 -13.14 -0.42 11.75
CA ASP A 392 -13.32 -1.48 12.77
C ASP A 392 -14.76 -1.57 13.26
N GLU A 393 -15.41 -0.45 13.52
CA GLU A 393 -16.83 -0.41 13.91
C GLU A 393 -17.70 -1.03 12.82
N LEU A 394 -17.47 -0.64 11.56
CA LEU A 394 -18.22 -1.19 10.42
C LEU A 394 -17.99 -2.70 10.25
N VAL A 395 -16.77 -3.18 10.47
CA VAL A 395 -16.47 -4.62 10.48
C VAL A 395 -17.23 -5.32 11.60
N ARG A 396 -17.16 -4.84 12.85
CA ARG A 396 -17.86 -5.47 13.99
C ARG A 396 -19.37 -5.55 13.76
N LEU A 397 -19.97 -4.44 13.32
CA LEU A 397 -21.40 -4.33 13.07
C LEU A 397 -21.86 -5.20 11.89
N SER A 398 -20.96 -5.51 10.95
CA SER A 398 -21.24 -6.42 9.84
C SER A 398 -21.29 -7.90 10.25
N VAL A 399 -20.47 -8.30 11.23
CA VAL A 399 -20.39 -9.68 11.74
C VAL A 399 -21.55 -9.99 12.70
N SER A 400 -21.98 -9.02 13.51
CA SER A 400 -23.16 -9.19 14.39
C SER A 400 -24.46 -9.47 13.63
N LYS A 401 -24.48 -9.29 12.30
CA LYS A 401 -25.60 -9.65 11.43
C LYS A 401 -25.61 -11.15 11.07
N GLU A 402 -24.45 -11.81 11.03
CA GLU A 402 -24.33 -13.24 10.71
C GLU A 402 -24.67 -14.13 11.92
N LEU A 403 -24.50 -13.63 13.15
CA LEU A 403 -24.74 -14.38 14.39
C LEU A 403 -26.20 -14.33 14.90
N ARG A 404 -27.14 -13.70 14.18
CA ARG A 404 -28.55 -13.79 14.54
C ARG A 404 -29.14 -15.06 13.95
N PRO A 405 -29.59 -16.05 14.76
CA PRO A 405 -30.33 -17.19 14.23
C PRO A 405 -31.51 -16.68 13.41
N ALA A 406 -31.73 -17.27 12.23
CA ALA A 406 -32.95 -17.03 11.48
C ALA A 406 -34.13 -17.25 12.43
N ALA A 407 -34.89 -16.20 12.72
CA ALA A 407 -36.05 -16.30 13.59
C ALA A 407 -36.93 -17.45 13.08
N ALA A 408 -37.22 -18.41 13.96
CA ALA A 408 -38.05 -19.56 13.64
C ALA A 408 -39.31 -19.07 12.94
N ARG A 409 -39.50 -19.50 11.69
CA ARG A 409 -40.72 -19.25 10.91
C ARG A 409 -41.89 -19.74 11.76
N LYS A 410 -42.66 -18.82 12.36
CA LYS A 410 -43.90 -19.17 13.06
C LYS A 410 -44.78 -19.94 12.07
N ARG A 411 -44.89 -21.26 12.26
CA ARG A 411 -45.88 -22.09 11.57
C ARG A 411 -47.25 -21.48 11.86
N ARG A 412 -47.96 -21.06 10.82
CA ARG A 412 -49.38 -20.68 10.94
C ARG A 412 -50.15 -21.91 11.43
N PRO A 413 -51.05 -21.77 12.42
CA PRO A 413 -51.88 -22.90 12.84
C PRO A 413 -52.81 -23.29 11.70
N ALA A 414 -52.93 -24.59 11.46
CA ALA A 414 -53.86 -25.13 10.48
C ALA A 414 -55.30 -24.78 10.87
N LYS A 415 -56.06 -24.21 9.92
CA LYS A 415 -57.50 -24.02 10.08
C LYS A 415 -58.16 -25.39 10.28
N LYS A 416 -58.82 -25.59 11.42
CA LYS A 416 -59.74 -26.71 11.63
C LYS A 416 -60.86 -26.61 10.60
N LYS A 417 -61.04 -27.64 9.77
CA LYS A 417 -62.27 -27.86 9.01
C LYS A 417 -63.36 -28.24 10.03
N ARG A 418 -64.48 -27.51 10.04
CA ARG A 418 -65.72 -27.97 10.67
C ARG A 418 -66.31 -29.05 9.77
N VAL A 419 -66.72 -30.15 10.39
CA VAL A 419 -67.62 -31.18 9.83
C VAL A 419 -69.03 -30.61 9.84
#